data_AF-A0A954BEJ8-F1
#
_entry.id   AF-A0A954BEJ8-F1
#
_cell.length_a   1.000
_cell.length_b   1.000
_cell.length_c   1.000
_cell.angle_alpha   90.00
_cell.angle_beta   90.00
_cell.angle_gamma   90.00
#
_symmetry.space_group_name_H-M   'P 1'
#
loop_
_entity.id
_entity.type
_entity.pdbx_description
1 polymer ?
#
loop_
_entity_poly.entity_id
_entity_poly.type
_entity_poly.pdbx_seq_one_letter_code
_entity_poly.pdbx_strand_id
1 'polypeptide(L)' 'VQFKIPRVIINDTKNFGGNEEFLRSHGVEVIDLAHADSIALMARFIKENPALWNEDIME' A
#
# COMPACT_ATOMS: atom_id res chain seq x y z
N VAL A 1 -5.27 7.44 -10.96
CA VAL A 1 -6.30 7.85 -11.96
C VAL A 1 -5.96 9.17 -12.65
N GLN A 2 -5.80 10.29 -11.92
CA GLN A 2 -5.51 11.63 -12.48
C GLN A 2 -4.43 11.66 -13.58
N PHE A 3 -3.28 11.02 -13.33
CA PHE A 3 -2.13 11.05 -14.24
C PHE A 3 -2.15 9.97 -15.32
N LYS A 4 -3.23 9.18 -15.41
CA LYS A 4 -3.38 8.10 -16.41
C LYS A 4 -2.23 7.08 -16.41
N ILE A 5 -1.65 6.82 -15.22
CA ILE A 5 -0.69 5.72 -15.06
C ILE A 5 -1.44 4.40 -15.29
N PRO A 6 -1.02 3.57 -16.26
CA PRO A 6 -1.80 2.40 -16.67
C PRO A 6 -1.57 1.18 -15.78
N ARG A 7 -0.45 1.14 -15.04
CA ARG A 7 -0.07 0.00 -14.20
C ARG A 7 0.56 0.46 -12.90
N VAL A 8 0.17 -0.18 -11.80
CA VAL A 8 0.77 -0.01 -10.47
C VAL A 8 1.16 -1.40 -9.94
N ILE A 9 2.40 -1.50 -9.46
CA ILE A 9 2.90 -2.69 -8.78
C ILE A 9 3.10 -2.32 -7.31
N ILE A 10 2.46 -3.06 -6.43
CA ILE A 10 2.45 -2.83 -4.99
C ILE A 10 3.23 -3.97 -4.32
N ASN A 11 4.13 -3.63 -3.41
CA ASN A 11 4.92 -4.62 -2.68
C ASN A 11 4.22 -5.16 -1.43
N ASP A 12 3.37 -4.35 -0.79
CA ASP A 12 2.71 -4.70 0.47
C ASP A 12 1.33 -4.03 0.54
N THR A 13 0.30 -4.87 0.64
CA THR A 13 -1.08 -4.47 0.98
C THR A 13 -1.55 -5.04 2.33
N LYS A 14 -0.71 -5.87 2.97
CA LYS A 14 -1.04 -6.59 4.21
C LYS A 14 -1.01 -5.67 5.42
N ASN A 15 -0.03 -4.78 5.48
CA ASN A 15 0.03 -3.79 6.57
C ASN A 15 -0.91 -2.61 6.30
N PHE A 16 -1.05 -2.19 5.04
CA PHE A 16 -1.94 -1.11 4.65
C PHE A 16 -2.37 -1.24 3.19
N GLY A 17 -3.67 -1.37 2.96
CA GLY A 17 -4.27 -1.52 1.62
C GLY A 17 -5.63 -0.81 1.54
N GLY A 18 -6.38 -1.03 0.46
CA GLY A 18 -7.79 -0.61 0.35
C GLY A 18 -8.15 0.19 -0.91
N ASN A 19 -7.18 0.76 -1.62
CA ASN A 19 -7.43 1.55 -2.83
C ASN A 19 -7.27 0.76 -4.14
N GLU A 20 -6.95 -0.53 -4.07
CA GLU A 20 -6.67 -1.36 -5.23
C GLU A 20 -7.90 -1.50 -6.12
N GLU A 21 -9.09 -1.67 -5.54
CA GLU A 21 -10.33 -1.80 -6.30
C GLU A 21 -10.76 -0.49 -6.97
N PHE A 22 -10.51 0.64 -6.30
CA PHE A 22 -10.70 1.95 -6.91
C PHE A 22 -9.82 2.10 -8.15
N LEU A 23 -8.55 1.71 -8.08
CA LEU A 23 -7.65 1.76 -9.25
C LEU A 23 -8.10 0.80 -10.36
N ARG A 24 -8.45 -0.46 -10.02
CA ARG A 24 -8.91 -1.46 -10.98
C ARG A 24 -10.19 -1.05 -11.70
N SER A 25 -11.17 -0.51 -10.98
CA SER A 25 -12.43 -0.01 -11.57
C SER A 25 -12.23 1.15 -12.56
N HIS A 26 -11.08 1.83 -12.50
CA HIS A 26 -10.68 2.88 -13.44
C HIS A 26 -9.73 2.38 -14.54
N GLY A 27 -9.64 1.06 -14.73
CA GLY A 27 -8.84 0.44 -15.80
C GLY A 27 -7.34 0.44 -15.56
N VAL A 28 -6.88 0.72 -14.32
CA VAL A 28 -5.47 0.57 -13.95
C VAL A 28 -5.19 -0.89 -13.62
N GLU A 29 -4.15 -1.45 -14.22
CA GLU A 29 -3.66 -2.78 -13.85
C GLU A 29 -2.95 -2.70 -12.51
N VAL A 30 -3.45 -3.42 -11.50
CA VAL A 30 -2.87 -3.44 -10.15
C VAL A 30 -2.39 -4.84 -9.80
N ILE A 31 -1.08 -4.96 -9.62
CA ILE A 31 -0.40 -6.21 -9.24
C ILE A 31 0.11 -6.05 -7.82
N ASP A 32 -0.31 -6.92 -6.91
CA ASP A 32 0.25 -7.03 -5.56
C ASP A 32 1.23 -8.20 -5.53
N LEU A 33 2.50 -7.91 -5.20
CA LEU A 33 3.56 -8.90 -5.13
C LEU A 33 3.62 -9.64 -3.79
N ALA A 34 2.94 -9.14 -2.75
CA ALA A 34 3.06 -9.64 -1.38
C ALA A 34 4.53 -9.88 -0.98
N HIS A 35 5.38 -8.90 -1.25
CA HIS A 35 6.83 -9.00 -1.09
C HIS A 35 7.20 -9.10 0.39
N ALA A 36 7.73 -10.27 0.79
CA ALA A 36 7.93 -10.63 2.19
C ALA A 36 8.79 -9.61 2.97
N ASP A 37 9.87 -9.11 2.38
CA ASP A 37 10.76 -8.16 3.06
C ASP A 37 10.09 -6.80 3.28
N SER A 38 9.21 -6.38 2.36
CA SER A 38 8.47 -5.13 2.48
C SER A 38 7.40 -5.23 3.56
N ILE A 39 6.66 -6.35 3.59
CA ILE A 39 5.70 -6.64 4.65
C ILE A 39 6.39 -6.66 6.01
N ALA A 40 7.53 -7.36 6.13
CA ALA A 40 8.27 -7.44 7.39
C ALA A 40 8.85 -6.08 7.83
N LEU A 41 9.32 -5.28 6.88
CA LEU A 41 9.83 -3.94 7.14
C LEU A 41 8.73 -3.03 7.70
N MET A 42 7.58 -2.94 7.01
CA MET A 42 6.49 -2.08 7.43
C MET A 42 5.87 -2.56 8.74
N ALA A 43 5.66 -3.87 8.92
CA ALA A 43 5.15 -4.43 10.18
C ALA A 43 6.04 -4.07 11.38
N ARG A 44 7.38 -4.11 11.20
CA ARG A 44 8.32 -3.70 12.24
C ARG A 44 8.24 -2.21 12.52
N PHE A 45 8.24 -1.37 11.48
CA PHE A 45 8.15 0.08 11.63
C PHE A 45 6.89 0.52 12.38
N ILE A 46 5.72 -0.01 12.00
CA ILE A 46 4.43 0.28 12.64
C ILE A 46 4.46 -0.11 14.12
N LYS A 47 5.01 -1.28 14.44
CA LYS A 47 5.13 -1.76 15.82
C LYS A 47 6.07 -0.88 16.66
N GLU A 48 7.18 -0.45 16.08
CA GLU A 48 8.20 0.32 16.79
C GLU A 48 7.86 1.81 16.90
N ASN A 49 7.08 2.35 15.96
CA ASN A 49 6.76 3.77 15.87
C ASN A 49 5.25 4.02 15.63
N PRO A 50 4.34 3.52 16.49
CA PRO A 50 2.91 3.57 16.22
C PRO A 50 2.36 5.01 16.15
N ALA A 51 2.88 5.95 16.94
CA ALA A 51 2.44 7.34 16.88
C ALA A 51 2.80 8.02 15.55
N LEU A 52 3.98 7.75 15.02
CA LEU A 52 4.42 8.29 13.73
C LEU A 52 3.67 7.63 12.56
N TRP A 53 3.40 6.33 12.67
CA TRP A 53 2.55 5.64 11.69
C TRP A 53 1.14 6.24 11.65
N ASN A 54 0.52 6.39 12.82
CA ASN A 54 -0.83 6.95 12.93
C ASN A 54 -0.89 8.39 12.37
N GLU A 55 0.11 9.22 12.66
CA GLU A 55 0.26 10.56 12.06
C GLU A 55 0.24 10.51 10.52
N ASP A 56 0.99 9.58 9.90
CA ASP A 56 1.11 9.44 8.44
C ASP A 56 -0.22 9.05 7.77
N ILE A 57 -0.99 8.15 8.41
CA ILE A 57 -2.29 7.68 7.88
C ILE A 57 -3.49 8.49 8.35
N MET A 58 -3.26 9.57 9.10
CA MET A 58 -4.29 10.43 9.70
C MET A 58 -5.22 9.69 10.68
N GLU A 59 -4.66 8.86 11.55
CA GLU A 59 -5.33 8.20 12.70
C GLU A 59 -4.81 8.76 14.04
#